data_AF-A0A661FZM0-F1
#
_entry.id   AF-A0A661FZM0-F1
#
_cell.length_a   1.000
_cell.length_b   1.000
_cell.length_c   1.000
_cell.angle_alpha   90.00
_cell.angle_beta   90.00
_cell.angle_gamma   90.00
#
_symmetry.space_group_name_H-M   'P 1'
#
loop_
_entity.id
_entity.type
_entity.pdbx_description
1 polymer ?
#
loop_
_entity_poly.entity_id
_entity_poly.type
_entity_poly.pdbx_seq_one_letter_code
_entity_poly.pdbx_strand_id
1 'polypeptide(L)' 'MEAGGGVELNEMSDLQVQVMPSGDVAIATSFIDNRTRSPEGKTSTSRAFETDVWQKIDGKWQIISLHYTGITPDE' A
#
# COMPACT_ATOMS: atom_id res chain seq x y z
N MET A 1 20.67 -4.54 -22.49
CA MET A 1 20.29 -5.42 -21.37
C MET A 1 18.82 -5.17 -21.12
N GLU A 2 17.98 -6.20 -21.20
CA GLU A 2 16.62 -6.12 -20.66
C GLU A 2 16.79 -5.80 -19.17
N ALA A 3 16.48 -4.57 -18.75
CA ALA A 3 16.40 -4.26 -17.33
C ALA A 3 15.25 -5.14 -16.82
N GLY A 4 15.55 -6.18 -16.04
CA GLY A 4 14.62 -7.26 -15.70
C GLY A 4 13.30 -6.82 -15.07
N GLY A 5 12.62 -7.74 -14.39
CA GLY A 5 11.36 -7.40 -13.73
C GLY A 5 11.50 -6.26 -12.72
N GLY A 6 10.43 -5.50 -12.47
CA GLY A 6 10.46 -4.38 -11.54
C GLY A 6 9.11 -3.71 -11.30
N VAL A 7 9.08 -2.85 -10.29
CA VAL A 7 7.95 -1.94 -10.03
C VAL A 7 8.19 -0.66 -10.83
N GLU A 8 7.23 -0.32 -11.68
CA GLU A 8 7.27 0.90 -12.50
C GLU A 8 6.42 2.02 -11.90
N LEU A 9 5.42 1.68 -11.09
CA LEU A 9 4.55 2.63 -10.40
C LEU A 9 4.11 2.03 -9.06
N ASN A 10 4.16 2.84 -8.02
CA ASN A 10 3.58 2.56 -6.71
C ASN A 10 3.13 3.91 -6.12
N GLU A 11 1.88 4.27 -6.35
CA GLU A 11 1.33 5.57 -5.95
C GLU A 11 0.21 5.37 -4.94
N MET A 12 0.22 6.20 -3.91
CA MET A 12 -0.78 6.23 -2.85
C MET A 12 -1.70 7.43 -3.08
N SER A 13 -3.01 7.22 -3.00
CA SER A 13 -4.03 8.25 -3.09
C SER A 13 -5.06 8.15 -1.97
N ASP A 14 -5.77 9.25 -1.70
CA ASP A 14 -6.81 9.37 -0.68
C ASP A 14 -6.39 8.90 0.72
N LEU A 15 -5.15 9.19 1.11
CA LEU A 15 -4.62 8.86 2.43
C LEU A 15 -5.43 9.55 3.53
N GLN A 16 -5.97 8.75 4.43
CA GLN A 16 -6.57 9.22 5.68
C GLN A 16 -5.84 8.59 6.85
N VAL A 17 -5.56 9.40 7.88
CA VAL A 17 -4.88 8.95 9.10
C VAL A 17 -5.71 9.35 10.30
N GLN A 18 -6.01 8.38 11.16
CA GLN A 18 -6.65 8.60 12.44
C GLN A 18 -5.71 8.16 13.56
N VAL A 19 -5.25 9.11 14.37
CA VAL A 19 -4.46 8.84 15.58
C VAL A 19 -5.40 8.63 16.75
N MET A 20 -5.23 7.53 17.49
CA MET A 20 -6.02 7.24 18.68
C MET A 20 -5.66 8.18 19.83
N PRO A 21 -6.55 8.42 20.81
CA PRO A 21 -6.28 9.35 21.92
C PRO A 21 -5.01 9.07 22.73
N SER A 22 -4.53 7.82 22.75
CA SER A 22 -3.26 7.46 23.39
C SER A 22 -2.03 8.06 22.71
N GLY A 23 -2.12 8.43 21.42
CA GLY A 23 -1.00 8.93 20.62
C GLY A 23 0.00 7.85 20.15
N ASP A 24 -0.25 6.59 20.50
CA ASP A 24 0.65 5.46 20.22
C ASP A 24 0.04 4.42 19.28
N VAL A 25 -1.20 4.63 18.84
CA VAL A 25 -1.84 3.84 17.79
C VAL A 25 -2.39 4.77 16.73
N ALA A 26 -2.21 4.41 15.46
CA ALA A 26 -2.82 5.10 14.34
C ALA A 26 -3.39 4.09 13.34
N ILE A 27 -4.45 4.48 12.66
CA ILE A 27 -4.99 3.74 11.51
C ILE A 27 -4.77 4.61 10.29
N ALA A 28 -4.17 4.06 9.25
CA ALA A 28 -3.99 4.71 7.96
C ALA A 28 -4.75 3.93 6.89
N THR A 29 -5.54 4.61 6.07
CA THR A 29 -6.22 4.00 4.93
C THR A 29 -5.85 4.73 3.65
N SER A 30 -5.69 4.00 2.55
CA SER A 30 -5.36 4.61 1.25
C SER A 30 -5.76 3.72 0.08
N PHE A 31 -5.85 4.31 -1.12
CA PHE A 31 -5.79 3.55 -2.36
C PHE A 31 -4.35 3.44 -2.86
N ILE A 32 -3.98 2.26 -3.34
CA ILE A 32 -2.67 2.00 -3.94
C ILE A 32 -2.88 1.63 -5.40
N ASP A 33 -2.30 2.44 -6.30
CA ASP A 33 -2.13 2.10 -7.70
C ASP A 33 -0.73 1.49 -7.89
N ASN A 34 -0.65 0.35 -8.56
CA ASN A 34 0.61 -0.35 -8.82
C ASN A 34 0.74 -0.71 -10.30
N ARG A 35 1.94 -0.54 -10.85
CA ARG A 35 2.35 -1.13 -12.14
C ARG A 35 3.63 -1.91 -11.96
N THR A 36 3.61 -3.19 -12.33
CA THR A 36 4.81 -4.04 -12.40
C THR A 36 5.11 -4.43 -13.83
N ARG A 37 6.39 -4.65 -14.12
CA ARG A 37 6.90 -5.24 -15.36
C ARG A 37 7.57 -6.58 -15.03
N SER A 38 7.22 -7.61 -15.77
CA SER A 38 7.89 -8.93 -15.72
C SER A 38 9.28 -8.89 -16.37
N PRO A 39 10.15 -9.87 -16.13
CA PRO A 39 11.42 -10.01 -16.85
C PRO A 39 11.27 -10.07 -18.38
N GLU A 40 10.12 -10.57 -18.87
CA GLU A 40 9.78 -10.66 -20.30
C GLU A 40 9.14 -9.38 -20.85
N GLY A 41 9.10 -8.30 -20.06
CA GLY A 41 8.60 -6.99 -20.47
C GLY A 41 7.08 -6.81 -20.40
N LYS A 42 6.30 -7.85 -20.07
CA LYS A 42 4.85 -7.73 -19.87
C LYS A 42 4.55 -6.88 -18.63
N THR A 43 3.66 -5.90 -18.78
CA THR A 43 3.18 -5.04 -17.69
C THR A 43 1.86 -5.54 -17.09
N SER A 44 1.67 -5.29 -15.80
CA SER A 44 0.44 -5.54 -15.07
C SER A 44 0.11 -4.33 -14.20
N THR A 45 -1.15 -3.89 -14.22
CA THR A 45 -1.65 -2.78 -13.39
C THR A 45 -2.72 -3.29 -12.44
N SER A 46 -2.69 -2.81 -11.20
CA SER A 46 -3.69 -3.13 -10.18
C SER A 46 -3.99 -1.90 -9.33
N ARG A 47 -5.24 -1.81 -8.86
CA ARG A 47 -5.64 -0.86 -7.82
C ARG A 47 -6.13 -1.65 -6.61
N ALA A 48 -5.88 -1.12 -5.42
CA ALA A 48 -6.36 -1.69 -4.18
C ALA A 48 -6.68 -0.64 -3.13
N PHE A 49 -7.43 -1.05 -2.12
CA PHE A 49 -7.60 -0.30 -0.88
C PHE A 49 -6.84 -1.00 0.24
N GLU A 50 -6.09 -0.23 1.01
CA GLU A 50 -5.22 -0.72 2.09
C GLU A 50 -5.58 -0.04 3.40
N THR A 51 -5.60 -0.82 4.48
CA THR A 51 -5.73 -0.35 5.87
C THR A 51 -4.54 -0.84 6.68
N ASP A 52 -3.71 0.09 7.14
CA ASP A 52 -2.62 -0.17 8.05
C ASP A 52 -2.99 0.22 9.48
N VAL A 53 -2.74 -0.68 10.41
CA VAL A 53 -2.74 -0.39 11.84
C VAL A 53 -1.31 -0.24 12.29
N TRP A 54 -0.98 0.98 12.73
CA TRP A 54 0.32 1.36 13.23
C TRP A 54 0.31 1.40 14.76
N GLN A 55 1.36 0.86 15.39
CA GLN A 55 1.62 1.01 16.81
C GLN A 55 3.02 1.59 17.01
N LYS A 56 3.15 2.51 17.96
CA LYS A 56 4.46 3.00 18.42
C LYS A 56 5.02 2.01 19.46
N ILE A 57 6.05 1.27 19.09
CA ILE A 57 6.76 0.31 19.94
C ILE A 57 8.19 0.82 20.12
N ASP A 58 8.62 1.02 21.36
CA ASP A 58 9.92 1.59 21.71
C ASP A 58 10.21 2.93 20.99
N GLY A 59 9.19 3.79 20.93
CA GLY A 59 9.27 5.10 20.30
C GLY A 59 9.25 5.09 18.76
N LYS A 60 9.08 3.92 18.13
CA LYS A 60 9.08 3.77 16.67
C LYS A 60 7.74 3.25 16.16
N TRP A 61 7.21 3.89 15.13
CA TRP A 61 6.02 3.43 14.44
C TRP A 61 6.30 2.15 13.65
N GLN A 62 5.45 1.14 13.85
CA GLN A 62 5.51 -0.13 13.15
C GLN A 62 4.10 -0.51 12.72
N ILE A 63 3.96 -1.07 11.50
CA ILE A 63 2.69 -1.68 11.07
C ILE A 63 2.55 -3.00 11.83
N ILE A 64 1.52 -3.10 12.66
CA ILE A 64 1.20 -4.32 13.42
C ILE A 64 0.10 -5.17 12.76
N SER A 65 -0.65 -4.58 11.84
CA SER A 65 -1.64 -5.26 11.01
C SER A 65 -1.84 -4.49 9.72
N LEU A 66 -2.08 -5.21 8.63
CA LEU A 66 -2.40 -4.66 7.33
C LEU A 66 -3.55 -5.47 6.75
N HIS A 67 -4.54 -4.78 6.18
CA HIS A 67 -5.59 -5.39 5.38
C HIS A 67 -5.57 -4.77 3.98
N TYR A 68 -5.54 -5.62 2.97
CA TYR A 68 -5.45 -5.21 1.56
C TYR A 68 -6.56 -5.88 0.76
N THR A 69 -7.28 -5.09 -0.03
CA THR A 69 -8.34 -5.57 -0.92
C THR A 69 -8.10 -5.07 -2.34
N GLY A 70 -7.87 -5.98 -3.27
CA GLY A 70 -7.80 -5.67 -4.70
C GLY A 70 -9.15 -5.19 -5.22
N ILE A 71 -9.13 -4.13 -6.02
CA ILE A 71 -10.31 -3.59 -6.68
C ILE A 71 -10.27 -4.05 -8.13
N THR A 72 -11.18 -4.96 -8.48
CA THR A 72 -11.45 -5.25 -9.89
C THR A 72 -12.30 -4.11 -10.46
N PRO A 73 -11.97 -3.56 -11.64
CA PRO A 73 -12.93 -2.74 -12.37
C PRO A 73 -14.23 -3.54 -12.50
N ASP A 74 -15.38 -2.91 -12.27
CA ASP A 74 -16.68 -3.53 -12.49
C ASP A 74 -16.75 -4.09 -13.93
N GLU A 75 -17.42 -5.24 -14.12
CA GLU A 75 -17.75 -5.78 -15.46
C GLU A 75 -18.59 -4.80 -16.29
#